data_AF-A0A5E4NV20-F1
#
_entry.id   AF-A0A5E4NV20-F1
#
_cell.length_a   1.000
_cell.length_b   1.000
_cell.length_c   1.000
_cell.angle_alpha   90.00
_cell.angle_beta   90.00
_cell.angle_gamma   90.00
#
_symmetry.space_group_name_H-M   'P 1'
#
loop_
_entity.id
_entity.type
_entity.pdbx_description
1 polymer ?
#
loop_
_entity_poly.entity_id
_entity_poly.type
_entity_poly.pdbx_seq_one_letter_code
_entity_poly.pdbx_strand_id
1 'polypeptide(L)'
;MLTISSRVFNQDTGFAKKAAADGPVTITDRGKPAFVLMTHAAYQKLIDGGPTLGDALYMPGVADIDLNAELPSCADEFSRDVDLS
;
A
#
# COMPACT_ATOMS: atom_id res chain seq x y z
N MET A 1 -6.07 2.48 15.19
CA MET A 1 -6.99 3.10 14.20
C MET A 1 -8.19 3.65 14.95
N LEU A 2 -8.38 4.97 14.93
CA LEU A 2 -9.48 5.64 15.63
C LEU A 2 -10.73 5.63 14.75
N THR A 3 -11.89 5.34 15.33
CA THR A 3 -13.18 5.39 14.63
C THR A 3 -14.10 6.38 15.33
N ILE A 4 -14.66 7.33 14.59
CA ILE A 4 -15.61 8.32 15.08
C ILE A 4 -16.89 8.32 14.24
N SER A 5 -17.99 8.84 14.79
CA SER A 5 -19.21 9.05 14.01
C SER A 5 -19.14 10.36 13.22
N SER A 6 -19.94 10.46 12.15
CA SER A 6 -20.12 11.71 11.40
C SER A 6 -20.60 12.86 12.31
N ARG A 7 -21.36 12.56 13.37
CA ARG A 7 -21.78 13.56 14.35
C ARG A 7 -20.59 14.14 15.12
N VAL A 8 -19.71 13.28 15.63
CA VAL A 8 -18.49 13.69 16.35
C VAL A 8 -17.56 14.46 15.42
N PHE A 9 -17.37 13.98 14.19
CA PHE A 9 -16.57 14.70 13.19
C PHE A 9 -17.10 16.11 12.91
N ASN A 10 -18.41 16.25 12.68
CA ASN A 10 -19.02 17.55 12.40
C ASN A 10 -19.03 18.49 13.60
N GLN A 11 -19.06 17.95 14.81
CA GLN A 11 -19.05 18.73 16.05
C GLN A 11 -17.64 19.20 16.43
N ASP A 12 -16.61 18.37 16.17
CA ASP A 12 -15.22 18.70 16.47
C ASP A 12 -14.27 18.23 15.34
N THR A 13 -14.23 19.03 14.28
CA THR A 13 -13.32 18.79 13.16
C THR A 13 -11.84 18.99 13.55
N GLY A 14 -11.56 19.78 14.59
CA GLY A 14 -10.21 20.07 15.05
C GLY A 14 -9.59 18.84 15.72
N PHE A 15 -10.33 18.17 16.59
CA PHE A 15 -9.95 16.89 17.17
C PHE A 15 -9.67 15.84 16.09
N ALA A 16 -10.56 15.69 15.12
CA ALA A 16 -10.40 14.72 14.04
C ALA A 16 -9.13 14.98 13.20
N LYS A 17 -8.81 16.24 12.90
CA LYS A 17 -7.57 16.61 12.19
C LYS A 17 -6.31 16.31 12.99
N LYS A 18 -6.32 16.57 14.31
CA LYS A 18 -5.19 16.23 15.19
C LYS A 18 -4.98 14.73 15.23
N ALA A 19 -6.04 13.95 15.45
CA ALA A 19 -5.96 12.49 15.43
C ALA A 19 -5.49 11.96 14.06
N ALA A 20 -5.92 12.58 12.96
CA ALA A 20 -5.50 12.24 11.61
C ALA A 20 -4.01 12.50 11.32
N ALA A 21 -3.34 13.34 12.13
CA ALA A 21 -1.89 13.55 12.04
C ALA A 21 -1.11 12.35 12.60
N ASP A 22 -1.64 11.69 13.64
CA ASP A 22 -1.02 10.51 14.25
C ASP A 22 -1.34 9.22 13.47
N GLY A 23 -2.47 9.18 12.76
CA GLY A 23 -2.84 8.06 11.90
C GLY A 23 -4.24 8.18 11.32
N PRO A 24 -4.62 7.30 10.38
CA PRO A 24 -5.91 7.37 9.72
C PRO A 24 -7.08 7.19 10.70
N VAL A 25 -8.09 8.05 10.54
CA VAL A 25 -9.32 8.06 11.33
C VAL A 25 -10.49 7.65 10.44
N THR A 26 -11.27 6.65 10.86
CA THR A 26 -12.49 6.26 10.15
C THR A 26 -13.68 7.05 10.67
N ILE A 27 -14.44 7.63 9.76
CA ILE A 27 -15.70 8.31 10.03
C ILE A 27 -16.83 7.38 9.61
N THR A 28 -17.76 7.16 10.52
CA THR A 28 -18.90 6.25 10.33
C THR A 28 -20.21 7.01 10.17
N ASP A 29 -21.06 6.54 9.26
CA ASP A 29 -22.45 6.94 9.17
C ASP A 29 -23.35 5.74 9.49
N ARG A 30 -24.33 5.94 10.39
CA ARG A 30 -25.25 4.90 10.88
C ARG A 30 -24.55 3.57 11.25
N GLY A 31 -23.36 3.66 11.85
CA GLY A 31 -22.57 2.51 12.29
C GLY A 31 -21.73 1.83 11.20
N LYS A 32 -21.72 2.33 9.97
CA LYS A 32 -20.91 1.81 8.86
C LYS A 32 -19.77 2.76 8.52
N PRO A 33 -18.55 2.27 8.25
CA PRO A 33 -17.46 3.09 7.71
C PRO A 33 -17.93 3.80 6.43
N ALA A 34 -17.77 5.12 6.40
CA ALA A 34 -18.20 5.95 5.27
C ALA A 34 -17.03 6.74 4.67
N PHE A 35 -16.16 7.29 5.53
CA PHE A 35 -14.99 8.05 5.10
C PHE A 35 -13.76 7.70 5.93
N VAL A 36 -12.58 8.03 5.40
CA VAL A 36 -11.32 7.99 6.14
C VAL A 36 -10.65 9.36 6.04
N LEU A 37 -10.23 9.91 7.17
CA LEU A 37 -9.47 11.15 7.24
C LEU A 37 -8.00 10.82 7.53
N MET A 38 -7.10 11.43 6.77
CA MET A 38 -5.64 11.33 6.92
C MET A 38 -4.98 12.61 6.40
N THR A 39 -3.69 12.79 6.68
CA THR A 39 -2.93 13.89 6.08
C THR A 39 -2.79 13.69 4.57
N HIS A 40 -2.67 14.80 3.84
CA HIS A 40 -2.43 14.75 2.39
C HIS A 40 -1.14 14.00 2.05
N ALA A 41 -0.09 14.16 2.87
CA ALA A 41 1.17 13.44 2.67
C ALA A 41 1.01 11.90 2.81
N ALA A 42 0.19 11.45 3.76
CA ALA A 42 -0.13 10.02 3.89
C ALA A 42 -0.95 9.52 2.69
N TYR A 43 -1.92 10.32 2.21
CA TYR A 43 -2.66 10.03 1.00
C TYR A 43 -1.74 9.94 -0.23
N GLN A 44 -0.81 10.90 -0.40
CA GLN A 44 0.18 10.89 -1.47
C GLN A 44 1.02 9.62 -1.45
N LYS A 45 1.56 9.21 -0.30
CA LYS A 45 2.32 7.95 -0.19
C LYS A 45 1.51 6.71 -0.59
N LEU A 46 0.19 6.71 -0.42
CA LEU A 46 -0.68 5.61 -0.83
C LEU A 46 -0.90 5.60 -2.35
N ILE A 47 -1.06 6.77 -2.98
CA ILE A 47 -1.31 6.87 -4.43
C ILE A 47 -0.04 6.87 -5.27
N ASP A 48 1.06 7.39 -4.72
CA ASP A 48 2.36 7.49 -5.38
C ASP A 48 3.04 6.13 -5.49
N GLY A 49 2.34 5.05 -5.10
CA GLY A 49 2.63 3.64 -5.39
C GLY A 49 4.08 3.46 -5.77
N GLY A 50 4.95 3.41 -4.73
CA GLY A 50 6.40 3.41 -4.90
C GLY A 50 6.86 2.45 -6.01
N PRO A 51 8.08 2.62 -6.53
CA PRO A 51 8.52 2.03 -7.80
C PRO A 51 7.96 0.63 -7.97
N THR A 52 7.22 0.43 -9.06
CA THR A 52 6.57 -0.86 -9.30
C THR A 52 7.64 -1.96 -9.32
N LEU A 53 7.26 -3.22 -9.09
CA LEU A 53 8.23 -4.31 -9.24
C LEU A 53 8.91 -4.26 -10.62
N GLY A 54 8.18 -3.83 -11.65
CA GLY A 54 8.72 -3.53 -12.97
C GLY A 54 9.77 -2.43 -12.97
N ASP A 55 9.50 -1.27 -12.34
CA ASP A 55 10.48 -0.16 -12.23
C ASP A 55 11.71 -0.56 -11.44
N ALA A 56 11.54 -1.35 -10.37
CA ALA A 56 12.64 -1.83 -9.54
C ALA A 56 13.54 -2.85 -10.26
N LEU A 57 12.95 -3.63 -11.18
CA LEU A 57 13.66 -4.62 -12.01
C LEU A 57 14.07 -4.06 -13.38
N TYR A 58 13.66 -2.85 -13.73
CA TYR A 58 13.93 -2.25 -15.02
C TYR A 58 15.40 -1.82 -15.11
N MET A 59 16.18 -2.58 -15.86
CA MET A 59 17.55 -2.25 -16.22
C MET A 59 17.60 -1.91 -17.72
N PRO A 60 17.64 -0.63 -18.11
CA PRO A 60 17.80 -0.24 -19.51
C PRO A 60 19.23 -0.53 -19.98
N GLY A 61 19.38 -1.10 -21.18
CA GLY A 61 20.69 -1.37 -21.79
C GLY A 61 21.22 -2.80 -21.63
N VAL A 62 20.46 -3.69 -20.99
CA VAL A 62 20.83 -5.11 -20.80
C VAL A 62 19.95 -6.07 -21.63
N ALA A 63 19.41 -5.60 -22.76
CA ALA A 63 18.50 -6.37 -23.60
C ALA A 63 19.15 -7.63 -24.23
N ASP A 64 20.48 -7.72 -24.23
CA ASP A 64 21.25 -8.76 -24.91
C ASP A 64 22.10 -9.60 -23.93
N ILE A 65 21.66 -9.72 -22.67
CA ILE A 65 22.26 -10.67 -21.74
C ILE A 65 21.91 -12.09 -22.20
N ASP A 66 22.91 -12.92 -22.45
CA ASP A 66 22.72 -14.36 -22.65
C ASP A 66 22.46 -15.04 -21.30
N LEU A 67 21.19 -15.20 -20.96
CA LEU A 67 20.76 -15.90 -19.74
C LEU A 67 21.21 -17.37 -19.71
N ASN A 68 21.61 -17.97 -20.84
CA ASN A 68 22.00 -19.38 -20.89
C ASN A 68 23.47 -19.63 -20.57
N ALA A 69 24.31 -18.58 -20.52
CA ALA A 69 25.76 -18.76 -20.40
C ALA A 69 26.20 -19.25 -19.01
N GLU A 70 25.49 -18.85 -17.94
CA GLU A 70 25.92 -19.13 -16.55
C GLU A 70 24.77 -19.48 -15.59
N LEU A 71 23.50 -19.46 -16.04
CA LEU A 71 22.41 -19.89 -15.18
C LEU A 71 22.46 -21.41 -15.00
N PRO A 72 22.45 -21.92 -13.76
CA PRO A 72 22.25 -23.35 -13.55
C PRO A 72 20.92 -23.73 -14.22
N SER A 73 20.89 -24.84 -14.94
CA SER A 73 19.63 -25.40 -15.44
C SER A 73 18.69 -25.50 -14.23
N CYS A 74 17.51 -24.90 -14.31
CA CYS A 74 16.47 -25.05 -13.30
C CYS A 74 15.95 -26.50 -13.40
N ALA A 75 16.77 -27.45 -12.97
CA ALA A 75 16.40 -28.85 -12.84
C ALA A 75 15.52 -28.91 -11.60
N ASP A 76 14.20 -28.90 -11.83
CA ASP A 76 13.06 -29.39 -11.04
C ASP A 76 12.99 -29.24 -9.49
N GLU A 77 14.06 -28.86 -8.79
CA GLU A 77 14.20 -28.92 -7.33
C GLU A 77 13.75 -27.65 -6.60
N PHE A 78 13.50 -26.54 -7.33
CA PHE A 78 13.09 -25.27 -6.74
C PHE A 78 11.59 -24.93 -6.91
N SER A 79 10.81 -25.80 -7.57
CA SER A 79 9.36 -25.63 -7.69
C SER A 79 8.70 -26.18 -6.42
N ARG A 80 8.63 -25.34 -5.38
CA ARG A 80 7.81 -25.64 -4.21
C ARG A 80 6.38 -25.15 -4.50
N ASP A 81 5.40 -26.00 -4.24
CA ASP A 81 3.98 -25.66 -4.41
C ASP A 81 3.65 -24.38 -3.61
N VAL A 82 2.85 -23.49 -4.21
CA VAL A 82 2.49 -22.22 -3.57
C VAL A 82 1.43 -22.53 -2.52
N ASP A 83 1.79 -22.43 -1.24
CA ASP A 83 0.82 -22.62 -0.16
C ASP A 83 -0.18 -21.45 -0.15
N LEU A 84 -1.40 -21.72 -0.63
CA LEU A 84 -2.51 -20.76 -0.72
C LEU A 84 -3.55 -20.95 0.40
N SER A 85 -3.14 -21.51 1.53
CA SER A 85 -4.00 -21.75 2.71
C SER A 85 -4.26 -20.51 3.56
#